data_AF-A0A971JFF7-F1
#
_entry.id   AF-A0A971JFF7-F1
#
_cell.length_a   1.000
_cell.length_b   1.000
_cell.length_c   1.000
_cell.angle_alpha   90.00
_cell.angle_beta   90.00
_cell.angle_gamma   90.00
#
_symmetry.space_group_name_H-M   'P 1'
#
loop_
_entity.id
_entity.type
_entity.pdbx_description
1 polymer ?
#
loop_
_entity_poly.entity_id
_entity_poly.type
_entity_poly.pdbx_seq_one_letter_code
_entity_poly.pdbx_strand_id
1 'polypeptide(L)'
;KKYSWGIIIHSRDKKVSQDVSFAIESQAFVDGYYFAFSLSDCALCNKCRGFEECACANPRKARPAFHSVGIDVFKTVHQFNLPLNTLKEPNDEQNWYSAVFIE
;
A
#
# COMPACT_ATOMS: atom_id res chain seq x y z
N LYS A 1 -1.26 6.46 21.26
CA LYS A 1 -2.29 6.82 20.26
C LYS A 1 -2.79 5.55 19.60
N LYS A 2 -4.00 5.58 19.03
CA LYS A 2 -4.56 4.49 18.22
C LYS A 2 -5.09 5.10 16.94
N TYR A 3 -5.02 4.37 15.84
CA TYR A 3 -5.72 4.75 14.62
C TYR A 3 -7.23 4.71 14.88
N SER A 4 -7.97 5.71 14.43
CA SER A 4 -9.43 5.79 14.62
C SER A 4 -10.21 5.59 13.31
N TRP A 5 -9.60 5.90 12.17
CA TRP A 5 -10.15 5.64 10.84
C TRP A 5 -9.02 5.40 9.82
N GLY A 6 -9.38 5.11 8.58
CA GLY A 6 -8.41 4.93 7.50
C GLY A 6 -9.06 4.99 6.13
N ILE A 7 -8.21 5.02 5.11
CA ILE A 7 -8.59 5.07 3.71
C ILE A 7 -8.04 3.83 3.02
N ILE A 8 -8.87 3.12 2.26
CA ILE A 8 -8.41 2.09 1.32
C ILE A 8 -8.34 2.71 -0.06
N ILE A 9 -7.21 2.51 -0.73
CA ILE A 9 -6.93 2.97 -2.08
C ILE A 9 -6.92 1.74 -2.97
N HIS A 10 -7.70 1.78 -4.04
CA HIS A 10 -7.76 0.74 -5.06
C HIS A 10 -7.28 1.31 -6.40
N SER A 11 -6.41 0.57 -7.08
CA SER A 11 -5.92 0.91 -8.42
C SER A 11 -5.67 -0.37 -9.22
N ARG A 12 -5.74 -0.25 -10.56
CA ARG A 12 -5.27 -1.30 -11.48
C ARG A 12 -3.77 -1.19 -11.77
N ASP A 13 -3.16 -0.09 -11.38
CA ASP A 13 -1.72 0.16 -11.47
C ASP A 13 -1.09 0.22 -10.09
N LYS A 14 -0.07 -0.63 -9.89
CA LYS A 14 0.67 -0.77 -8.63
C LYS A 14 1.35 0.52 -8.19
N LYS A 15 1.98 1.21 -9.14
CA LYS A 15 2.74 2.44 -8.88
C LYS A 15 1.81 3.58 -8.51
N VAL A 16 0.67 3.70 -9.19
CA VAL A 16 -0.37 4.67 -8.84
C VAL A 16 -0.88 4.42 -7.42
N SER A 17 -1.17 3.16 -7.05
CA SER A 17 -1.61 2.82 -5.68
C SER A 17 -0.59 3.29 -4.63
N GLN A 18 0.70 3.04 -4.87
CA GLN A 18 1.77 3.45 -3.96
C GLN A 18 1.94 4.96 -3.88
N ASP A 19 2.01 5.64 -5.02
CA ASP A 19 2.26 7.08 -5.06
C ASP A 19 1.12 7.85 -4.37
N VAL A 20 -0.14 7.44 -4.61
CA VAL A 20 -1.31 8.02 -3.93
C VAL A 20 -1.27 7.78 -2.42
N SER A 21 -0.97 6.56 -1.99
CA SER A 21 -0.90 6.22 -0.55
C SER A 21 0.17 7.02 0.18
N PHE A 22 1.34 7.16 -0.43
CA PHE A 22 2.43 7.97 0.11
C PHE A 22 2.08 9.46 0.16
N ALA A 23 1.43 9.98 -0.89
CA ALA A 23 1.01 11.38 -0.94
C ALA A 23 -0.01 11.70 0.17
N ILE A 24 -1.00 10.82 0.38
CA ILE A 24 -2.01 10.99 1.43
C ILE A 24 -1.36 10.95 2.81
N GLU A 25 -0.49 9.98 3.10
CA GLU A 25 0.24 9.91 4.39
C GLU A 25 1.10 11.17 4.62
N SER A 26 1.81 11.63 3.59
CA SER A 26 2.64 12.83 3.68
C SER A 26 1.80 14.08 3.96
N GLN A 27 0.64 14.22 3.31
CA GLN A 27 -0.25 15.35 3.53
C GLN A 27 -0.88 15.28 4.93
N ALA A 28 -1.32 14.10 5.37
CA ALA A 28 -1.88 13.89 6.70
C ALA A 28 -0.88 14.31 7.79
N PHE A 29 0.41 13.97 7.63
CA PHE A 29 1.46 14.44 8.54
C PHE A 29 1.54 15.97 8.61
N VAL A 30 1.49 16.65 7.46
CA VAL A 30 1.49 18.13 7.37
C VAL A 30 0.26 18.74 8.03
N ASP A 31 -0.89 18.08 7.91
CA ASP A 31 -2.17 18.53 8.49
C ASP A 31 -2.28 18.26 10.01
N GLY A 32 -1.22 17.72 10.63
CA GLY A 32 -1.13 17.50 12.08
C GLY A 32 -1.42 16.06 12.54
N TYR A 33 -1.77 15.16 11.62
CA TYR A 33 -1.93 13.73 11.89
C TYR A 33 -0.56 13.03 11.89
N TYR A 34 0.31 13.39 12.83
CA TYR A 34 1.70 12.91 12.84
C TYR A 34 1.83 11.38 12.98
N PHE A 35 0.79 10.74 13.49
CA PHE A 35 0.74 9.28 13.64
C PHE A 35 0.15 8.59 12.39
N ALA A 36 -0.08 9.30 11.27
CA ALA A 36 -0.52 8.70 10.02
C ALA A 36 0.48 7.65 9.50
N PHE A 37 -0.05 6.56 8.94
CA PHE A 37 0.78 5.45 8.47
C PHE A 37 0.21 4.76 7.24
N SER A 38 1.04 4.61 6.22
CA SER A 38 0.71 4.00 4.92
C SER A 38 1.22 2.55 4.82
N LEU A 39 0.35 1.67 4.32
CA LEU A 39 0.69 0.33 3.85
C LEU A 39 0.50 0.27 2.34
N SER A 40 1.51 -0.19 1.62
CA SER A 40 1.47 -0.28 0.15
C SER A 40 2.50 -1.25 -0.40
N ASP A 41 2.14 -1.95 -1.46
CA ASP A 41 3.05 -2.76 -2.24
C ASP A 41 4.08 -1.91 -2.99
N CYS A 42 5.38 -2.20 -2.80
CA CYS A 42 6.45 -1.37 -3.37
C CYS A 42 6.55 -1.51 -4.91
N ALA A 43 6.58 -0.36 -5.59
CA ALA A 43 6.71 -0.14 -7.03
C ALA A 43 7.69 1.01 -7.35
N LEU A 44 8.62 1.31 -6.45
CA LEU A 44 9.57 2.44 -6.57
C LEU A 44 10.74 2.16 -7.53
N CYS A 45 11.05 0.89 -7.77
CA CYS A 45 12.18 0.46 -8.58
C CYS A 45 11.72 -0.58 -9.61
N ASN A 46 12.31 -0.56 -10.80
CA ASN A 46 12.09 -1.63 -11.80
C ASN A 46 12.58 -2.99 -11.28
N LYS A 47 13.71 -3.00 -10.57
CA LYS A 47 14.25 -4.17 -9.86
C LYS A 47 14.61 -3.78 -8.43
N CYS A 48 14.12 -4.52 -7.44
CA CYS A 48 14.41 -4.24 -6.04
C CYS A 48 15.88 -4.56 -5.73
N ARG A 49 16.60 -3.58 -5.14
CA ARG A 49 17.99 -3.74 -4.69
C ARG A 49 18.14 -4.78 -3.58
N GLY A 50 17.06 -5.08 -2.84
CA GLY A 50 17.04 -6.13 -1.82
C GLY A 50 17.28 -7.53 -2.40
N PHE A 51 16.98 -7.77 -3.69
CA PHE A 51 17.32 -9.05 -4.35
C PHE A 51 18.83 -9.23 -4.59
N GLU A 52 19.60 -8.15 -4.45
CA GLU A 52 21.06 -8.13 -4.57
C GLU A 52 21.69 -7.90 -3.18
N GLU A 53 20.95 -8.19 -2.11
CA GLU A 53 21.37 -8.00 -0.70
C GLU A 53 21.85 -6.58 -0.38
N CYS A 54 21.44 -5.60 -1.20
CA CYS A 54 21.75 -4.20 -1.03
C CYS A 54 20.66 -3.48 -0.23
N ALA A 55 21.05 -2.39 0.43
CA ALA A 55 20.10 -1.48 1.05
C ALA A 55 19.08 -0.93 0.04
N CYS A 56 17.86 -0.62 0.52
CA CYS A 56 16.83 0.00 -0.30
C CYS A 56 17.33 1.33 -0.86
N ALA A 57 17.13 1.56 -2.17
CA ALA A 57 17.45 2.83 -2.81
C ALA A 57 16.47 3.96 -2.43
N ASN A 58 15.28 3.61 -1.92
CA ASN A 58 14.22 4.56 -1.59
C ASN A 58 13.68 4.37 -0.15
N PRO A 59 14.54 4.33 0.89
CA PRO A 59 14.14 3.90 2.23
C PRO A 59 13.09 4.81 2.88
N ARG A 60 13.06 6.10 2.52
CA ARG A 60 12.06 7.07 3.05
C ARG A 60 10.68 6.94 2.42
N LYS A 61 10.59 6.38 1.21
CA LYS A 61 9.33 6.21 0.46
C LYS A 61 8.79 4.78 0.52
N ALA A 62 9.65 3.80 0.78
CA ALA A 62 9.23 2.41 0.91
C ALA A 62 8.23 2.26 2.06
N ARG A 63 7.15 1.53 1.82
CA ARG A 63 6.16 1.12 2.82
C ARG A 63 6.00 -0.39 2.78
N PRO A 64 5.68 -1.04 3.90
CA PRO A 64 5.35 -2.45 3.90
C PRO A 64 3.99 -2.69 3.24
N ALA A 65 3.83 -3.84 2.60
CA ALA A 65 2.55 -4.27 2.03
C ALA A 65 1.61 -4.80 3.12
N PHE A 66 0.30 -4.86 2.84
CA PHE A 66 -0.71 -5.35 3.81
C PHE A 66 -0.39 -6.77 4.29
N HIS A 67 -0.20 -7.67 3.33
CA HIS A 67 0.05 -9.07 3.58
C HIS A 67 1.37 -9.29 4.31
N SER A 68 2.36 -8.40 4.12
CA SER A 68 3.66 -8.50 4.80
C SER A 68 3.58 -8.27 6.31
N VAL A 69 2.50 -7.62 6.78
CA VAL A 69 2.24 -7.38 8.21
C VAL A 69 1.07 -8.20 8.74
N GLY A 70 0.67 -9.25 8.04
CA GLY A 70 -0.34 -10.21 8.51
C GLY A 70 -1.79 -9.81 8.29
N ILE A 71 -2.07 -8.82 7.43
CA ILE A 71 -3.45 -8.45 7.06
C ILE A 71 -3.92 -9.36 5.92
N ASP A 72 -5.08 -10.00 6.12
CA ASP A 72 -5.79 -10.73 5.07
C ASP A 72 -6.45 -9.75 4.09
N VAL A 73 -5.74 -9.45 3.00
CA VAL A 73 -6.18 -8.47 2.00
C VAL A 73 -7.51 -8.85 1.37
N PHE A 74 -7.71 -10.13 1.05
CA PHE A 74 -8.95 -10.61 0.43
C PHE A 74 -10.14 -10.34 1.33
N LYS A 75 -10.07 -10.83 2.58
CA LYS A 75 -11.14 -10.62 3.55
C LYS A 75 -11.37 -9.14 3.83
N THR A 76 -10.30 -8.34 3.95
CA THR A 76 -10.41 -6.90 4.22
C THR A 76 -11.11 -6.17 3.08
N VAL A 77 -10.66 -6.30 1.84
CA VAL A 77 -11.20 -5.48 0.73
C VAL A 77 -12.61 -5.91 0.33
N HIS A 78 -12.96 -7.19 0.51
CA HIS A 78 -14.33 -7.67 0.27
C HIS A 78 -15.35 -7.07 1.24
N GLN A 79 -14.97 -6.68 2.46
CA GLN A 79 -15.86 -5.94 3.38
C GLN A 79 -16.30 -4.58 2.82
N PHE A 80 -15.52 -4.03 1.87
CA PHE A 80 -15.81 -2.77 1.19
C PHE A 80 -16.40 -2.98 -0.22
N ASN A 81 -16.78 -4.22 -0.57
CA ASN A 81 -17.23 -4.59 -1.92
C ASN A 81 -16.21 -4.27 -3.03
N LEU A 82 -14.92 -4.29 -2.72
CA LEU A 82 -13.85 -4.04 -3.67
C LEU A 82 -13.42 -5.34 -4.39
N PRO A 83 -13.05 -5.28 -5.68
CA PRO A 83 -12.77 -6.48 -6.48
C PRO A 83 -11.39 -7.08 -6.17
N LEU A 84 -11.35 -8.31 -5.69
CA LEU A 84 -10.10 -9.06 -5.58
C LEU A 84 -10.36 -10.56 -5.71
N ASN A 85 -9.69 -11.19 -6.66
CA ASN A 85 -9.75 -12.62 -6.93
C ASN A 85 -8.33 -13.15 -7.14
N THR A 86 -8.15 -14.46 -6.97
CA THR A 86 -6.91 -15.11 -7.39
C THR A 86 -6.81 -15.07 -8.90
N LEU A 87 -5.63 -14.69 -9.40
CA LEU A 87 -5.33 -14.63 -10.83
C LEU A 87 -4.90 -16.02 -11.30
N LYS A 88 -5.45 -16.47 -12.41
CA LYS A 88 -5.14 -17.77 -13.04
C LYS A 88 -4.33 -17.58 -14.31
N GLU A 89 -4.65 -16.55 -15.08
CA GLU A 89 -4.00 -16.24 -16.34
C GLU A 89 -3.10 -14.99 -16.21
N PRO A 90 -2.01 -14.89 -17.00
CA PRO A 90 -1.10 -13.74 -16.94
C PRO A 90 -1.75 -12.38 -17.20
N ASN A 91 -2.87 -12.37 -17.94
CA ASN A 91 -3.59 -11.17 -18.34
C ASN A 91 -4.81 -10.87 -17.47
N ASP A 92 -5.04 -11.64 -16.40
CA ASP A 92 -6.14 -11.36 -15.48
C ASP A 92 -5.96 -9.97 -14.85
N GLU A 93 -7.08 -9.27 -14.63
CA GLU A 93 -7.08 -7.92 -14.10
C GLU A 93 -6.50 -7.87 -12.68
N GLN A 94 -5.36 -7.17 -12.55
CA GLN A 94 -4.70 -6.98 -11.26
C GLN A 94 -5.38 -5.85 -10.49
N ASN A 95 -5.62 -6.10 -9.21
CA ASN A 95 -6.19 -5.14 -8.29
C ASN A 95 -5.17 -4.88 -7.18
N TRP A 96 -4.64 -3.66 -7.17
CA TRP A 96 -3.64 -3.21 -6.21
C TRP A 96 -4.30 -2.39 -5.12
N TYR A 97 -3.89 -2.65 -3.89
CA TYR A 97 -4.45 -2.04 -2.70
C TYR A 97 -3.38 -1.36 -1.88
N SER A 98 -3.75 -0.22 -1.32
CA SER A 98 -2.97 0.48 -0.30
C SER A 98 -3.92 1.01 0.78
N ALA A 99 -3.41 1.29 1.96
CA ALA A 99 -4.19 1.84 3.06
C ALA A 99 -3.39 2.92 3.76
N VAL A 100 -4.09 3.95 4.19
CA VAL A 100 -3.55 4.95 5.10
C VAL A 100 -4.40 4.94 6.36
N PHE A 101 -3.77 4.68 7.49
CA PHE A 101 -4.41 4.74 8.80
C PHE A 101 -4.18 6.11 9.41
N ILE A 102 -5.24 6.70 9.95
CA ILE A 102 -5.25 8.04 10.52
C ILE A 102 -5.78 7.96 11.97
N GLU A 103 -5.25 8.81 12.83
CA GLU A 103 -5.66 8.92 14.23
C GLU A 103 -6.91 9.79 14.45
#